data_AF-A0A6C0KN83-F1
#
_entry.id   AF-A0A6C0KN83-F1
#
_cell.length_a   1.000
_cell.length_b   1.000
_cell.length_c   1.000
_cell.angle_alpha   90.00
_cell.angle_beta   90.00
_cell.angle_gamma   90.00
#
_symmetry.space_group_name_H-M   'P 1'
#
loop_
_entity.id
_entity.type
_entity.pdbx_description
1 polymer ?
#
loop_
_entity_poly.entity_id
_entity_poly.type
_entity_poly.pdbx_seq_one_letter_code
_entity_poly.pdbx_strand_id
1 'polypeptide(L)'
;MVQPTFQNKNHLILCELHHPLIHGKTDDSDNNIENHYIVFDKFDGKTGISLAYEDELDELDELDELDELDNFKIKDSIQLLRKNYKKFIRKITYYESYNHPTIRNYHKIIAKKDYIREEIGECITLPTQETIAILKTFWLRIIQKKWKKIFEQRQLILQRRVLPSSLYNREISNNWKYNNNILPGIKGMLCDLKK
;
A
#
# COMPACT_ATOMS: atom_id res chain seq x y z
N MET A 1 -37.02 4.00 -5.22
CA MET A 1 -36.03 3.75 -4.15
C MET A 1 -34.69 3.49 -4.82
N VAL A 2 -33.80 4.48 -4.83
CA VAL A 2 -32.46 4.33 -5.38
C VAL A 2 -31.63 3.57 -4.34
N GLN A 3 -31.13 2.38 -4.71
CA GLN A 3 -30.19 1.63 -3.89
C GLN A 3 -28.93 2.49 -3.70
N PRO A 4 -28.38 2.65 -2.48
CA PRO A 4 -27.10 3.31 -2.32
C PRO A 4 -26.06 2.46 -3.05
N THR A 5 -25.52 2.99 -4.14
CA THR A 5 -24.35 2.41 -4.78
C THR A 5 -23.24 2.44 -3.75
N PHE A 6 -22.71 1.27 -3.38
CA PHE A 6 -21.49 1.21 -2.57
C PHE A 6 -20.35 1.77 -3.42
N GLN A 7 -20.17 3.10 -3.41
CA GLN A 7 -18.98 3.70 -3.96
C GLN A 7 -17.79 3.17 -3.18
N ASN A 8 -16.87 2.52 -3.90
CA ASN A 8 -15.69 1.96 -3.31
C ASN A 8 -14.78 3.10 -2.86
N LYS A 9 -14.63 3.27 -1.54
CA LYS A 9 -13.84 4.37 -0.97
C LYS A 9 -12.33 4.24 -1.23
N ASN A 10 -11.88 3.03 -1.58
CA ASN A 10 -10.46 2.74 -1.73
C ASN A 10 -10.08 2.73 -3.21
N HIS A 11 -8.97 3.41 -3.51
CA HIS A 11 -8.43 3.55 -4.86
C HIS A 11 -7.03 2.94 -4.91
N LEU A 12 -6.61 2.54 -6.11
CA LEU A 12 -5.20 2.33 -6.41
C LEU A 12 -4.57 3.71 -6.56
N ILE A 13 -3.56 4.01 -5.76
CA ILE A 13 -2.97 5.35 -5.68
C ILE A 13 -1.46 5.29 -5.73
N LEU A 14 -0.87 6.38 -6.19
CA LEU A 14 0.51 6.71 -5.94
C LEU A 14 0.53 7.85 -4.94
N CYS A 15 1.32 7.69 -3.87
CA CYS A 15 1.37 8.67 -2.79
C CYS A 15 2.77 8.68 -2.15
N GLU A 16 3.06 9.76 -1.45
CA GLU A 16 4.36 9.98 -0.82
C GLU A 16 4.21 10.76 0.49
N LEU A 17 5.21 10.68 1.37
CA LEU A 17 5.20 11.46 2.61
C LEU A 17 5.36 12.94 2.28
N HIS A 18 4.45 13.78 2.79
CA HIS A 18 4.48 15.21 2.50
C HIS A 18 5.76 15.88 3.04
N HIS A 19 6.52 16.58 2.20
CA HIS A 19 7.66 17.38 2.62
C HIS A 19 7.48 18.84 2.17
N PRO A 20 7.54 19.85 3.07
CA PRO A 20 7.26 21.26 2.72
C PRO A 20 8.12 21.82 1.59
N LEU A 21 9.41 21.49 1.54
CA LEU A 21 10.29 21.95 0.46
C LEU A 21 10.04 21.28 -0.90
N ILE A 22 9.37 20.12 -0.93
CA ILE A 22 9.12 19.37 -2.17
C ILE A 22 7.74 19.75 -2.71
N HIS A 23 6.73 19.74 -1.85
CA HIS A 23 5.34 19.94 -2.25
C HIS A 23 4.85 21.38 -2.07
N GLY A 24 5.63 22.21 -1.36
CA GLY A 24 5.16 23.49 -0.85
C GLY A 24 4.34 23.30 0.42
N LYS A 25 4.38 24.31 1.29
CA LYS A 25 3.42 24.48 2.40
C LYS A 25 3.29 25.97 2.63
N THR A 26 2.07 26.48 2.57
CA THR A 26 1.77 27.90 2.79
C THR A 26 1.03 28.07 4.11
N ASP A 27 0.76 29.32 4.49
CA ASP A 27 -0.06 29.63 5.68
C ASP A 27 -1.52 29.16 5.54
N ASP A 28 -1.96 28.91 4.30
CA ASP A 28 -3.29 28.39 3.97
C ASP A 28 -3.34 26.85 3.92
N SER A 29 -2.20 26.16 3.97
CA SER A 29 -2.11 24.70 4.01
C SER A 29 -2.61 24.14 5.34
N ASP A 30 -3.03 22.86 5.35
CA ASP A 30 -3.39 22.20 6.61
C ASP A 30 -2.17 22.10 7.53
N ASN A 31 -2.33 22.51 8.79
CA ASN A 31 -1.24 22.55 9.76
C ASN A 31 -0.53 21.20 9.93
N ASN A 32 -1.27 20.09 9.73
CA ASN A 32 -0.80 18.73 9.94
C ASN A 32 -0.44 17.99 8.65
N ILE A 33 -0.48 18.63 7.48
CA ILE A 33 -0.24 17.96 6.19
C ILE A 33 1.08 17.17 6.14
N GLU A 34 2.12 17.64 6.82
CA GLU A 34 3.44 17.00 6.95
C GLU A 34 3.41 15.63 7.63
N ASN A 35 2.34 15.30 8.35
CA ASN A 35 2.16 14.02 9.01
C ASN A 35 1.42 13.00 8.14
N HIS A 36 1.02 13.40 6.94
CA HIS A 36 0.21 12.60 6.03
C HIS A 36 0.99 12.19 4.78
N TYR A 37 0.48 11.14 4.15
CA TYR A 37 0.82 10.85 2.76
C TYR A 37 0.01 11.80 1.88
N ILE A 38 0.65 12.48 0.93
CA ILE A 38 -0.02 13.24 -0.12
C ILE A 38 -0.27 12.33 -1.32
N VAL A 39 -1.45 12.46 -1.93
CA VAL A 39 -1.78 11.73 -3.16
C VAL A 39 -1.08 12.43 -4.32
N PHE A 40 -0.29 11.67 -5.08
CA PHE A 40 0.26 12.13 -6.35
C PHE A 40 -0.77 11.94 -7.46
N ASP A 41 -1.34 10.73 -7.55
CA ASP A 41 -2.33 10.40 -8.57
C ASP A 41 -3.16 9.15 -8.17
N LYS A 42 -4.34 9.00 -8.76
CA LYS A 42 -5.24 7.85 -8.62
C LYS A 42 -5.28 7.08 -9.94
N PHE A 43 -5.42 5.77 -9.87
CA PHE A 43 -5.39 4.90 -11.04
C PHE A 43 -6.53 3.91 -11.02
N ASP A 44 -7.02 3.52 -12.21
CA ASP A 44 -7.92 2.39 -12.33
C ASP A 44 -7.21 1.09 -11.91
N GLY A 45 -7.90 0.28 -11.13
CA GLY A 45 -7.33 -0.94 -10.57
C GLY A 45 -7.09 -2.06 -11.58
N LYS A 46 -7.72 -2.01 -12.77
CA LYS A 46 -7.60 -3.04 -13.82
C LYS A 46 -6.63 -2.61 -14.91
N THR A 47 -6.76 -1.39 -15.42
CA THR A 47 -5.97 -0.87 -16.54
C THR A 47 -4.68 -0.20 -16.07
N GLY A 48 -4.67 0.35 -14.85
CA GLY A 48 -3.55 1.11 -14.30
C GLY A 48 -3.37 2.48 -14.96
N ILE A 49 -4.39 2.98 -15.66
CA ILE A 49 -4.45 4.31 -16.26
C ILE A 49 -4.83 5.33 -15.19
N SER A 50 -4.26 6.53 -15.28
CA SER A 50 -4.57 7.63 -14.36
C SER A 50 -6.03 8.06 -14.50
N LEU A 51 -6.71 8.23 -13.36
CA LEU A 51 -8.10 8.69 -13.29
C LEU A 51 -8.22 10.21 -13.43
N ALA A 52 -7.11 10.95 -13.34
CA ALA A 52 -7.14 12.40 -13.55
C ALA A 52 -7.63 12.77 -14.96
N TYR A 53 -7.39 11.89 -15.93
CA TYR A 53 -7.87 12.07 -17.31
C TYR A 53 -9.35 11.72 -17.49
N GLU A 54 -9.95 10.89 -16.62
CA GLU A 54 -11.38 10.56 -16.75
C GLU A 54 -12.25 11.77 -16.44
N ASP A 55 -11.90 12.55 -15.41
CA ASP A 55 -12.61 13.79 -15.06
C ASP A 55 -12.48 14.88 -16.15
N GLU A 56 -11.39 14.88 -16.94
CA GLU A 56 -11.16 15.82 -18.06
C GLU A 56 -11.84 15.38 -19.37
N LEU A 57 -12.07 14.07 -19.56
CA LEU A 57 -12.70 13.52 -20.76
C LEU A 57 -14.23 13.71 -20.78
N ASP A 58 -14.88 13.75 -19.62
CA ASP A 58 -16.31 14.05 -19.51
C ASP A 58 -16.68 15.47 -20.00
N GLU A 59 -15.69 16.36 -20.19
CA GLU A 59 -15.84 17.71 -20.74
C GLU A 59 -15.54 17.82 -22.25
N LEU A 60 -15.08 16.75 -22.91
CA LEU A 60 -14.71 16.76 -24.33
C LEU A 60 -15.79 16.05 -25.17
N ASP A 61 -16.60 16.85 -25.86
CA ASP A 61 -17.47 16.38 -26.95
C ASP A 61 -16.60 15.92 -28.13
N GLU A 62 -16.85 14.69 -28.58
CA GLU A 62 -16.40 14.03 -29.83
C GLU A 62 -15.33 12.91 -29.72
N LEU A 63 -15.74 11.75 -30.22
CA LEU A 63 -15.26 10.39 -29.98
C LEU A 63 -14.13 9.91 -30.91
N ASP A 64 -13.51 10.79 -31.70
CA ASP A 64 -12.64 10.37 -32.81
C ASP A 64 -11.13 10.58 -32.58
N GLU A 65 -10.69 11.16 -31.46
CA GLU A 65 -9.25 11.37 -31.13
C GLU A 65 -8.74 10.55 -29.91
N LEU A 66 -9.56 9.66 -29.33
CA LEU A 66 -9.24 8.90 -28.11
C LEU A 66 -8.10 7.87 -28.27
N ASP A 67 -7.79 7.44 -29.49
CA ASP A 67 -6.80 6.39 -29.74
C ASP A 67 -5.33 6.87 -29.67
N GLU A 68 -5.08 8.19 -29.56
CA GLU A 68 -3.73 8.77 -29.50
C GLU A 68 -3.36 9.48 -28.19
N LEU A 69 -4.25 9.51 -27.19
CA LEU A 69 -3.87 9.96 -25.85
C LEU A 69 -2.96 8.90 -25.21
N ASP A 70 -1.68 9.23 -25.08
CA ASP A 70 -0.64 8.43 -24.45
C ASP A 70 -1.05 8.12 -23.00
N ASN A 71 -1.81 7.04 -22.82
CA ASN A 71 -2.43 6.62 -21.58
C ASN A 71 -1.33 6.44 -20.51
N PHE A 72 -1.10 7.48 -19.72
CA PHE A 72 0.00 7.51 -18.75
C PHE A 72 -0.25 6.45 -17.68
N LYS A 73 0.54 5.38 -17.71
CA LYS A 73 0.34 4.26 -16.79
C LYS A 73 1.00 4.56 -15.46
N ILE A 74 0.49 3.92 -14.41
CA ILE A 74 1.07 3.97 -13.08
C ILE A 74 2.59 3.67 -13.04
N LYS A 75 3.06 2.79 -13.94
CA LYS A 75 4.48 2.44 -14.04
C LYS A 75 5.34 3.63 -14.48
N ASP A 76 4.84 4.46 -15.38
CA ASP A 76 5.54 5.63 -15.92
C ASP A 76 5.63 6.71 -14.82
N SER A 77 4.53 6.93 -14.10
CA SER A 77 4.48 7.78 -12.89
C SER A 77 5.51 7.35 -11.85
N ILE A 78 5.57 6.06 -11.54
CA ILE A 78 6.53 5.50 -10.58
C ILE A 78 7.97 5.71 -11.05
N GLN A 79 8.26 5.50 -12.33
CA GLN A 79 9.60 5.68 -12.88
C GLN A 79 10.04 7.14 -12.80
N LEU A 80 9.13 8.07 -13.12
CA LEU A 80 9.36 9.51 -13.02
C LEU A 80 9.67 9.93 -11.58
N LEU A 81 8.79 9.58 -10.63
CA LEU A 81 8.98 9.92 -9.22
C LEU A 81 10.28 9.31 -8.65
N ARG A 82 10.59 8.04 -8.97
CA ARG A 82 11.86 7.42 -8.55
C ARG A 82 13.08 8.17 -9.08
N LYS A 83 13.03 8.68 -10.32
CA LYS A 83 14.12 9.50 -10.89
C LYS A 83 14.24 10.82 -10.14
N ASN A 84 13.12 11.46 -9.78
CA ASN A 84 13.10 12.70 -9.00
C ASN A 84 13.69 12.49 -7.60
N TYR A 85 13.28 11.45 -6.89
CA TYR A 85 13.84 11.13 -5.56
C TYR A 85 15.31 10.79 -5.58
N LYS A 86 15.80 10.08 -6.61
CA LYS A 86 17.25 9.83 -6.75
C LYS A 86 18.05 11.13 -6.85
N LYS A 87 17.53 12.16 -7.54
CA LYS A 87 18.17 13.48 -7.58
C LYS A 87 18.05 14.19 -6.23
N PHE A 88 16.89 14.12 -5.59
CA PHE A 88 16.60 14.77 -4.32
C PHE A 88 17.45 14.23 -3.16
N ILE A 89 17.59 12.91 -3.04
CA ILE A 89 18.44 12.26 -2.03
C ILE A 89 19.88 12.76 -2.11
N ARG A 90 20.41 12.96 -3.33
CA ARG A 90 21.76 13.50 -3.52
C ARG A 90 21.91 14.92 -2.95
N LYS A 91 20.83 15.73 -3.00
CA LYS A 91 20.79 17.07 -2.39
C LYS A 91 20.68 17.00 -0.87
N ILE A 92 19.78 16.17 -0.32
CA ILE A 92 19.60 16.02 1.13
C ILE A 92 20.90 15.69 1.85
N THR A 93 21.69 14.75 1.30
CA THR A 93 22.94 14.31 1.94
C THR A 93 23.94 15.45 2.16
N TYR A 94 23.80 16.55 1.42
CA TYR A 94 24.71 17.69 1.49
C TYR A 94 24.15 18.87 2.32
N TYR A 95 22.83 18.98 2.49
CA TYR A 95 22.19 20.19 3.03
C TYR A 95 21.17 19.86 4.14
N GLU A 96 21.41 20.33 5.36
CA GLU A 96 20.53 20.11 6.52
C GLU A 96 19.12 20.73 6.37
N SER A 97 18.98 21.76 5.55
CA SER A 97 17.68 22.40 5.27
C SER A 97 16.67 21.44 4.63
N TYR A 98 17.12 20.31 4.07
CA TYR A 98 16.27 19.29 3.47
C TYR A 98 15.86 18.18 4.46
N ASN A 99 16.06 18.39 5.75
CA ASN A 99 15.48 17.53 6.78
C ASN A 99 13.98 17.74 6.87
N HIS A 100 13.26 16.64 7.06
CA HIS A 100 11.83 16.69 7.25
C HIS A 100 11.48 17.24 8.63
N PRO A 101 10.50 18.15 8.76
CA PRO A 101 10.17 18.82 10.02
C PRO A 101 9.76 17.84 11.14
N THR A 102 8.85 16.90 10.86
CA THR A 102 8.35 15.93 11.85
C THR A 102 8.99 14.54 11.77
N ILE A 103 9.33 14.03 10.58
CA ILE A 103 9.78 12.65 10.38
C ILE A 103 11.31 12.55 10.48
N ARG A 104 11.81 12.26 11.69
CA ARG A 104 13.25 12.17 12.01
C ARG A 104 14.06 11.24 11.08
N ASN A 105 13.48 10.13 10.65
CA ASN A 105 14.13 9.13 9.79
C ASN A 105 13.72 9.23 8.31
N TYR A 106 13.19 10.37 7.87
CA TYR A 106 12.67 10.57 6.51
C TYR A 106 13.66 10.16 5.42
N HIS A 107 14.94 10.56 5.54
CA HIS A 107 16.00 10.19 4.60
C HIS A 107 16.12 8.67 4.41
N LYS A 108 16.00 7.88 5.48
CA LYS A 108 16.04 6.41 5.41
C LYS A 108 14.79 5.82 4.77
N ILE A 109 13.65 6.51 4.88
CA ILE A 109 12.39 6.07 4.28
C ILE A 109 12.46 6.26 2.77
N ILE A 110 12.78 7.47 2.32
CA ILE A 110 12.81 7.80 0.89
C ILE A 110 13.94 7.12 0.12
N ALA A 111 15.04 6.76 0.80
CA ALA A 111 16.16 6.04 0.19
C ALA A 111 15.84 4.58 -0.13
N LYS A 112 14.72 4.03 0.36
CA LYS A 112 14.33 2.66 0.05
C LYS A 112 13.97 2.53 -1.42
N LYS A 113 14.40 1.41 -2.04
CA LYS A 113 14.10 1.09 -3.43
C LYS A 113 12.58 0.99 -3.70
N ASP A 114 11.82 0.56 -2.70
CA ASP A 114 10.37 0.38 -2.74
C ASP A 114 9.59 1.52 -2.06
N TYR A 115 10.21 2.70 -1.88
CA TYR A 115 9.54 3.88 -1.31
C TYR A 115 8.37 4.33 -2.19
N ILE A 116 8.67 4.70 -3.44
CA ILE A 116 7.65 4.99 -4.46
C ILE A 116 7.15 3.65 -5.00
N ARG A 117 5.90 3.33 -4.69
CA ARG A 117 5.18 2.15 -5.14
C ARG A 117 3.68 2.41 -5.13
N GLU A 118 2.96 1.53 -5.80
CA GLU A 118 1.52 1.46 -5.78
C GLU A 118 1.02 1.15 -4.36
N GLU A 119 0.00 1.89 -3.92
CA GLU A 119 -0.67 1.66 -2.65
C GLU A 119 -2.18 1.59 -2.86
N ILE A 120 -2.87 0.96 -1.92
CA ILE A 120 -4.33 0.97 -1.83
C ILE A 120 -4.70 1.84 -0.64
N GLY A 121 -5.43 2.91 -0.90
CA GLY A 121 -5.74 3.90 0.12
C GLY A 121 -7.08 4.57 -0.11
N GLU A 122 -7.56 5.18 0.96
CA GLU A 122 -8.68 6.12 0.92
C GLU A 122 -8.11 7.52 0.75
N CYS A 123 -8.62 8.26 -0.24
CA CYS A 123 -8.21 9.65 -0.48
C CYS A 123 -9.17 10.58 0.26
N ILE A 124 -8.62 11.52 1.01
CA ILE A 124 -9.38 12.53 1.74
C ILE A 124 -8.90 13.89 1.26
N THR A 125 -9.79 14.66 0.67
CA THR A 125 -9.52 16.06 0.32
C THR A 125 -9.80 16.92 1.56
N LEU A 126 -8.79 17.67 1.97
CA LEU A 126 -8.85 18.59 3.10
C LEU A 126 -9.57 19.89 2.68
N PRO A 127 -10.09 20.69 3.64
CA PRO A 127 -10.69 21.98 3.33
C PRO A 127 -9.77 22.94 2.57
N THR A 128 -8.46 22.77 2.72
CA THR A 128 -7.37 23.49 2.06
C THR A 128 -7.12 23.02 0.61
N GLN A 129 -7.98 22.14 0.09
CA GLN A 129 -7.91 21.50 -1.24
C GLN A 129 -6.76 20.52 -1.44
N GLU A 130 -5.92 20.32 -0.42
CA GLU A 130 -4.87 19.30 -0.43
C GLU A 130 -5.50 17.90 -0.31
N THR A 131 -5.02 16.93 -1.09
CA THR A 131 -5.54 15.55 -1.04
C THR A 131 -4.54 14.62 -0.36
N ILE A 132 -4.93 14.07 0.79
CA ILE A 132 -4.13 13.13 1.58
C ILE A 132 -4.59 11.68 1.39
N ALA A 133 -3.70 10.74 1.64
CA ALA A 133 -3.95 9.30 1.55
C ALA A 133 -3.93 8.64 2.93
N ILE A 134 -4.94 7.81 3.20
CA ILE A 134 -4.98 6.86 4.31
C ILE A 134 -4.74 5.44 3.78
N LEU A 135 -3.51 4.95 3.97
CA LEU A 135 -3.09 3.65 3.44
C LEU A 135 -3.81 2.49 4.12
N LYS A 136 -4.50 1.64 3.34
CA LYS A 136 -5.12 0.40 3.82
C LYS A 136 -4.19 -0.81 3.67
N THR A 137 -3.14 -0.70 2.86
CA THR A 137 -2.13 -1.76 2.67
C THR A 137 -1.38 -2.11 3.94
N PHE A 138 -1.28 -1.20 4.92
CA PHE A 138 -0.65 -1.50 6.21
C PHE A 138 -1.31 -2.68 6.93
N TRP A 139 -2.64 -2.64 7.09
CA TRP A 139 -3.41 -3.70 7.73
C TRP A 139 -3.40 -4.98 6.92
N LEU A 140 -3.52 -4.85 5.60
CA LEU A 140 -3.46 -5.98 4.68
C LEU A 140 -2.11 -6.71 4.81
N ARG A 141 -0.99 -5.98 4.88
CA ARG A 141 0.35 -6.56 5.05
C ARG A 141 0.50 -7.29 6.39
N ILE A 142 -0.07 -6.77 7.47
CA ILE A 142 -0.08 -7.45 8.77
C ILE A 142 -0.83 -8.78 8.67
N ILE A 143 -2.04 -8.74 8.12
CA ILE A 143 -2.89 -9.92 7.92
C ILE A 143 -2.17 -10.95 7.04
N GLN A 144 -1.64 -10.53 5.90
CA GLN A 144 -0.91 -11.39 4.97
C GLN A 144 0.31 -12.05 5.63
N LYS A 145 1.10 -11.31 6.43
CA LYS A 145 2.24 -11.87 7.16
C LYS A 145 1.81 -12.96 8.15
N LYS A 146 0.77 -12.69 8.93
CA LYS A 146 0.23 -13.65 9.91
C LYS A 146 -0.32 -14.89 9.23
N TRP A 147 -1.05 -14.70 8.14
CA TRP A 147 -1.59 -15.80 7.36
C TRP A 147 -0.48 -16.67 6.74
N LYS A 148 0.55 -16.07 6.13
CA LYS A 148 1.71 -16.80 5.59
C LYS A 148 2.40 -17.63 6.67
N LYS A 149 2.62 -17.06 7.86
CA LYS A 149 3.19 -17.79 9.00
C LYS A 149 2.34 -19.01 9.40
N ILE A 150 1.02 -18.86 9.50
CA ILE A 150 0.12 -19.99 9.80
C ILE A 150 0.17 -21.02 8.69
N PHE A 151 0.16 -20.59 7.43
CA PHE A 151 0.25 -21.48 6.29
C PHE A 151 1.54 -22.31 6.31
N GLU A 152 2.70 -21.68 6.55
CA GLU A 152 3.98 -22.37 6.72
C GLU A 152 3.93 -23.41 7.85
N GLN A 153 3.35 -23.06 9.00
CA GLN A 153 3.17 -24.01 10.11
C GLN A 153 2.28 -25.20 9.71
N ARG A 154 1.21 -24.96 8.94
CA ARG A 154 0.37 -26.03 8.41
C ARG A 154 1.15 -26.94 7.47
N GLN A 155 1.93 -26.38 6.56
CA GLN A 155 2.75 -27.16 5.63
C GLN A 155 3.73 -28.07 6.37
N LEU A 156 4.41 -27.56 7.40
CA LEU A 156 5.32 -28.35 8.22
C LEU A 156 4.62 -29.50 8.96
N ILE A 157 3.42 -29.27 9.49
CA ILE A 157 2.63 -30.31 10.15
C ILE A 157 2.19 -31.37 9.12
N LEU A 158 1.71 -30.95 7.95
CA LEU A 158 1.28 -31.86 6.89
C LEU A 158 2.44 -32.74 6.40
N GLN A 159 3.61 -32.15 6.15
CA GLN A 159 4.82 -32.90 5.77
C GLN A 159 5.17 -33.98 6.80
N ARG A 160 5.08 -33.65 8.10
CA ARG A 160 5.33 -34.62 9.17
C ARG A 160 4.28 -35.72 9.26
N ARG A 161 3.02 -35.39 8.98
CA ARG A 161 1.89 -36.33 9.03
C ARG A 161 1.94 -37.37 7.91
N VAL A 162 2.55 -37.05 6.77
CA VAL A 162 2.67 -37.96 5.63
C VAL A 162 3.79 -38.99 5.82
N LEU A 163 4.71 -38.79 6.76
CA LEU A 163 5.80 -39.74 7.02
C LEU A 163 5.23 -41.13 7.42
N PRO A 164 5.79 -42.24 6.89
CA PRO A 164 5.30 -43.58 7.20
C PRO A 164 5.27 -43.89 8.70
N SER A 165 6.29 -43.46 9.44
CA SER A 165 6.35 -43.59 10.89
C SER A 165 5.23 -42.84 11.61
N SER A 166 4.85 -41.65 11.12
CA SER A 166 3.73 -40.88 11.66
C SER A 166 2.38 -41.54 11.40
N LEU A 167 2.21 -42.12 10.20
CA LEU A 167 1.00 -42.86 9.82
C LEU A 167 0.83 -44.12 10.67
N TYR A 168 1.89 -44.92 10.81
CA TYR A 168 1.90 -46.09 11.69
C TYR A 168 1.57 -45.72 13.14
N ASN A 169 2.17 -44.63 13.66
CA ASN A 169 1.87 -44.15 15.00
C ASN A 169 0.40 -43.73 15.16
N ARG A 170 -0.20 -43.12 14.12
CA ARG A 170 -1.62 -42.75 14.14
C ARG A 170 -2.52 -43.97 14.14
N GLU A 171 -2.15 -45.02 13.40
CA GLU A 171 -2.92 -46.27 13.33
C GLU A 171 -2.98 -46.97 14.69
N ILE A 172 -1.84 -47.07 15.40
CA ILE A 172 -1.78 -47.74 16.71
C ILE A 172 -2.37 -46.90 17.86
N SER A 173 -2.28 -45.56 17.80
CA SER A 173 -2.63 -44.67 18.92
C SER A 173 -3.84 -43.79 18.69
N ASN A 174 -4.47 -43.87 17.50
CA ASN A 174 -5.56 -43.02 17.00
C ASN A 174 -5.27 -41.50 16.97
N ASN A 175 -4.09 -41.06 17.41
CA ASN A 175 -3.70 -39.66 17.50
C ASN A 175 -2.35 -39.42 16.80
N TRP A 176 -2.10 -38.18 16.37
CA TRP A 176 -0.76 -37.78 15.94
C TRP A 176 0.13 -37.57 17.17
N LYS A 177 1.46 -37.74 17.02
CA LYS A 177 2.40 -37.48 18.11
C LYS A 177 2.73 -35.99 18.23
N TYR A 178 2.92 -35.51 19.47
CA TYR A 178 3.40 -34.17 19.82
C TYR A 178 2.52 -33.01 19.25
N ASN A 179 3.15 -31.88 18.95
CA ASN A 179 2.55 -30.66 18.38
C ASN A 179 1.94 -30.85 16.97
N ASN A 180 1.92 -32.07 16.42
CA ASN A 180 1.33 -32.36 15.12
C ASN A 180 -0.16 -32.72 15.21
N ASN A 181 -0.77 -32.74 16.40
CA ASN A 181 -2.20 -33.05 16.59
C ASN A 181 -3.14 -31.95 16.10
N ILE A 182 -2.74 -30.69 16.27
CA ILE A 182 -3.60 -29.54 16.00
C ILE A 182 -3.09 -28.82 14.76
N LEU A 183 -3.96 -28.60 13.78
CA LEU A 183 -3.65 -27.74 12.64
C LEU A 183 -3.98 -26.29 13.05
N PRO A 184 -3.03 -25.35 12.99
CA PRO A 184 -3.27 -23.99 13.45
C PRO A 184 -4.39 -23.33 12.63
N GLY A 185 -5.33 -22.69 13.32
CA GLY A 185 -6.45 -21.95 12.72
C GLY A 185 -6.08 -20.51 12.37
N ILE A 186 -6.88 -19.88 11.51
CA ILE A 186 -6.80 -18.43 11.27
C ILE A 186 -7.53 -17.62 12.35
N LYS A 187 -8.49 -18.24 13.05
CA LYS A 187 -9.22 -17.62 14.16
C LYS A 187 -8.23 -17.31 15.28
N GLY A 188 -8.18 -16.05 15.69
CA GLY A 188 -7.26 -15.58 16.72
C GLY A 188 -5.85 -15.27 16.23
N MET A 189 -5.56 -15.32 14.92
CA MET A 189 -4.22 -15.02 14.38
C MET A 189 -3.72 -13.59 14.64
N LEU A 190 -4.63 -12.69 14.99
CA LEU A 190 -4.35 -11.29 15.31
C LEU A 190 -4.49 -11.00 16.82
N CYS A 191 -4.74 -12.00 17.66
CA CYS A 191 -4.96 -11.79 19.10
C CYS A 191 -3.77 -11.13 19.80
N ASP A 192 -2.55 -11.36 19.31
CA ASP A 192 -1.33 -10.79 19.87
C ASP A 192 -1.11 -9.31 19.52
N LEU A 193 -1.94 -8.74 18.64
CA LEU A 193 -1.92 -7.32 18.30
C LEU A 193 -2.75 -6.46 19.26
N LYS A 194 -3.62 -7.08 20.07
CA LYS A 194 -4.33 -6.40 21.16
C LYS A 194 -3.33 -6.17 22.29
N LYS A 195 -2.73 -4.99 22.34
CA LYS A 195 -2.04 -4.47 23.52
C LYS A 195 -2.94 -3.49 24.23
#